data_AF-D9VLW2-F1
#
_entry.id   AF-D9VLW2-F1
#
_cell.length_a   1.000
_cell.length_b   1.000
_cell.length_c   1.000
_cell.angle_alpha   90.00
_cell.angle_beta   90.00
_cell.angle_gamma   90.00
#
_symmetry.space_group_name_H-M   'P 1'
#
loop_
_entity.id
_entity.type
_entity.pdbx_description
1 polymer ?
#
loop_
_entity_poly.entity_id
_entity_poly.type
_entity_poly.pdbx_seq_one_letter_code
_entity_poly.pdbx_strand_id
1 'polypeptide(L)'
;MVDLRQAVLAKNDGAAQALREELTARGTAVVNLLSSPGSGKTALLERELTLARERGVPVAALTADLATENDAVRLARSGAPVKQVLTDGLCHLEAHMLGRHLDGWLPEDTRLLFVENVGNLVCPASYDLGESLRVVLASVTEGEDKPLKYPSAFGLAQLVVITKTDIAEAVEFDEAAFRANVERVNPGVEVIRTSSRSAEGLGLLLSHALRTAEGTRPHTPVMSHHPHAHVPGHASGPGHAHGPGHDLGPAHTHVPGHTSGPGHAHGPSHAHPGPGPGHAPRHTHGPGHVHGPGAGYVHDPVGSGAEPRGTEEGRVGDSPAGPPPPAPADRHPAPEPR
;
A
#
# COMPACT_ATOMS: atom_id res chain seq x y z
N MET A 1 -3.45 -23.33 6.20
CA MET A 1 -3.62 -21.87 6.09
C MET A 1 -2.41 -21.18 5.46
N VAL A 2 -1.17 -21.63 5.74
CA VAL A 2 0.06 -21.13 5.05
C VAL A 2 0.01 -21.39 3.54
N ASP A 3 -0.40 -22.60 3.15
CA ASP A 3 -0.49 -23.05 1.76
C ASP A 3 -1.43 -22.18 0.89
N LEU A 4 -2.63 -21.86 1.40
CA LEU A 4 -3.58 -21.00 0.69
C LEU A 4 -3.05 -19.57 0.48
N ARG A 5 -2.39 -18.98 1.49
CA ARG A 5 -1.79 -17.63 1.37
C ARG A 5 -0.67 -17.63 0.34
N GLN A 6 0.19 -18.64 0.34
CA GLN A 6 1.26 -18.78 -0.66
C GLN A 6 0.69 -18.96 -2.06
N ALA A 7 -0.36 -19.77 -2.23
CA ALA A 7 -1.02 -19.95 -3.52
C ALA A 7 -1.64 -18.64 -4.05
N VAL A 8 -2.24 -17.81 -3.18
CA VAL A 8 -2.79 -16.50 -3.56
C VAL A 8 -1.68 -15.55 -4.01
N LEU A 9 -0.58 -15.46 -3.26
CA LEU A 9 0.55 -14.61 -3.63
C LEU A 9 1.22 -15.08 -4.93
N ALA A 10 1.46 -16.39 -5.10
CA ALA A 10 2.03 -16.93 -6.33
C ALA A 10 1.14 -16.68 -7.55
N LYS A 11 -0.19 -16.75 -7.38
CA LYS A 11 -1.13 -16.37 -8.44
C LYS A 11 -1.03 -14.88 -8.79
N ASN A 12 -0.90 -14.02 -7.78
CA ASN A 12 -0.67 -12.59 -8.00
C ASN A 12 0.65 -12.34 -8.74
N ASP A 13 1.73 -13.02 -8.37
CA ASP A 13 3.04 -12.86 -9.00
C ASP A 13 3.01 -13.21 -10.50
N GLY A 14 2.30 -14.29 -10.86
CA GLY A 14 2.07 -14.63 -12.27
C GLY A 14 1.30 -13.54 -13.02
N ALA A 15 0.27 -12.96 -12.40
CA ALA A 15 -0.48 -11.84 -12.99
C ALA A 15 0.36 -10.55 -13.08
N ALA A 16 1.20 -10.29 -12.07
CA ALA A 16 2.10 -9.15 -12.03
C ALA A 16 3.14 -9.22 -13.14
N GLN A 17 3.73 -10.41 -13.36
CA GLN A 17 4.69 -10.63 -14.44
C GLN A 17 4.05 -10.40 -15.81
N ALA A 18 2.86 -10.97 -16.06
CA ALA A 18 2.14 -10.76 -17.32
C ALA A 18 1.81 -9.28 -17.57
N LEU A 19 1.32 -8.58 -16.54
CA LEU A 19 0.99 -7.15 -16.64
C LEU A 19 2.24 -6.29 -16.89
N ARG A 20 3.36 -6.63 -16.23
CA ARG A 20 4.65 -5.96 -16.45
C ARG A 20 5.11 -6.13 -17.89
N GLU A 21 5.05 -7.34 -18.43
CA GLU A 21 5.44 -7.62 -19.82
C GLU A 21 4.57 -6.84 -20.82
N GLU A 22 3.25 -6.83 -20.62
CA GLU A 22 2.31 -6.08 -21.45
C GLU A 22 2.60 -4.57 -21.45
N LEU A 23 2.70 -3.96 -20.26
CA LEU A 23 2.92 -2.51 -20.14
C LEU A 23 4.31 -2.11 -20.61
N THR A 24 5.33 -2.95 -20.38
CA THR A 24 6.68 -2.72 -20.93
C THR A 24 6.68 -2.77 -22.46
N ALA A 25 5.96 -3.71 -23.06
CA ALA A 25 5.83 -3.80 -24.52
C ALA A 25 5.14 -2.56 -25.12
N ARG A 26 4.25 -1.91 -24.36
CA ARG A 26 3.63 -0.62 -24.70
C ARG A 26 4.53 0.60 -24.45
N GLY A 27 5.70 0.42 -23.82
CA GLY A 27 6.56 1.53 -23.42
C GLY A 27 6.04 2.30 -22.19
N THR A 28 5.13 1.71 -21.41
CA THR A 28 4.58 2.30 -20.18
C THR A 28 5.35 1.79 -18.96
N ALA A 29 5.96 2.70 -18.20
CA ALA A 29 6.49 2.37 -16.87
C ALA A 29 5.44 2.64 -15.79
N VAL A 30 5.32 1.71 -14.84
CA VAL A 30 4.35 1.81 -13.74
C VAL A 30 5.06 2.23 -12.46
N VAL A 31 4.51 3.24 -11.79
CA VAL A 31 5.00 3.78 -10.52
C VAL A 31 3.96 3.52 -9.43
N ASN A 32 4.25 2.61 -8.51
CA ASN A 32 3.36 2.22 -7.42
C ASN A 32 3.71 3.01 -6.14
N LEU A 33 2.77 3.81 -5.63
CA LEU A 33 2.94 4.66 -4.45
C LEU A 33 2.30 4.00 -3.22
N LEU A 34 3.13 3.57 -2.27
CA LEU A 34 2.72 3.01 -0.98
C LEU A 34 2.91 4.05 0.12
N SER A 35 2.01 4.10 1.10
CA SER A 35 2.11 5.02 2.24
C SER A 35 1.12 4.66 3.34
N SER A 36 1.17 5.35 4.49
CA SER A 36 0.05 5.35 5.44
C SER A 36 -1.09 6.25 4.94
N PRO A 37 -2.32 6.13 5.50
CA PRO A 37 -3.34 7.16 5.31
C PRO A 37 -2.81 8.54 5.69
N GLY A 38 -3.09 9.55 4.87
CA GLY A 38 -2.72 10.93 5.17
C GLY A 38 -1.23 11.27 4.99
N SER A 39 -0.37 10.39 4.48
CA SER A 39 1.03 10.71 4.18
C SER A 39 1.21 11.73 3.04
N GLY A 40 0.15 12.10 2.32
CA GLY A 40 0.19 13.13 1.28
C GLY A 40 0.42 12.63 -0.15
N LYS A 41 0.15 11.34 -0.44
CA LYS A 41 0.25 10.75 -1.79
C LYS A 41 -0.47 11.58 -2.85
N THR A 42 -1.77 11.78 -2.71
CA THR A 42 -2.61 12.52 -3.65
C THR A 42 -2.14 13.95 -3.87
N ALA A 43 -1.70 14.61 -2.79
CA ALA A 43 -1.20 15.99 -2.86
C ALA A 43 0.11 16.09 -3.64
N LEU A 44 1.03 15.14 -3.44
CA LEU A 44 2.26 15.06 -4.20
C LEU A 44 1.94 14.69 -5.66
N LEU A 45 1.14 13.66 -5.88
CA LEU A 45 0.83 13.15 -7.20
C LEU A 45 0.10 14.18 -8.08
N GLU A 46 -0.83 14.95 -7.54
CA GLU A 46 -1.48 16.07 -8.25
C GLU A 46 -0.44 17.05 -8.83
N ARG A 47 0.57 17.41 -8.03
CA ARG A 47 1.66 18.31 -8.43
C ARG A 47 2.59 17.68 -9.46
N GLU A 48 2.98 16.42 -9.26
CA GLU A 48 3.85 15.68 -10.19
C GLU A 48 3.17 15.47 -11.55
N LEU A 49 1.88 15.14 -11.58
CA LEU A 49 1.10 15.02 -12.82
C LEU A 49 0.99 16.36 -13.55
N THR A 50 0.79 17.45 -12.81
CA THR A 50 0.74 18.80 -13.39
C THR A 50 2.07 19.15 -14.05
N LEU A 51 3.19 18.94 -13.34
CA LEU A 51 4.54 19.14 -13.88
C LEU A 51 4.82 18.25 -15.10
N ALA A 52 4.36 17.01 -15.08
CA ALA A 52 4.51 16.10 -16.20
C ALA A 52 3.78 16.61 -17.45
N ARG A 53 2.54 17.10 -17.27
CA ARG A 53 1.75 17.71 -18.35
C ARG A 53 2.39 18.98 -18.90
N GLU A 54 2.90 19.85 -18.05
CA GLU A 54 3.65 21.06 -18.45
C GLU A 54 4.90 20.71 -19.26
N ARG A 55 5.55 19.58 -18.94
CA ARG A 55 6.72 19.05 -19.66
C ARG A 55 6.37 18.22 -20.90
N GLY A 56 5.08 18.06 -21.23
CA GLY A 56 4.63 17.26 -22.37
C GLY A 56 4.87 15.75 -22.20
N VAL A 57 5.00 15.25 -20.96
CA VAL A 57 5.15 13.82 -20.69
C VAL A 57 3.75 13.18 -20.67
N PRO A 58 3.49 12.14 -21.50
CA PRO A 58 2.23 11.41 -21.46
C PRO A 58 2.12 10.61 -20.16
N VAL A 59 1.23 11.04 -19.27
CA VAL A 59 1.02 10.43 -17.96
C VAL A 59 -0.45 10.12 -17.73
N ALA A 60 -0.71 9.05 -16.99
CA ALA A 60 -2.02 8.72 -16.43
C ALA A 60 -1.88 8.36 -14.96
N ALA A 61 -2.99 8.45 -14.21
CA ALA A 61 -3.03 8.03 -12.83
C ALA A 61 -4.23 7.12 -12.53
N LEU A 62 -4.00 6.13 -11.69
CA LEU A 62 -5.03 5.32 -11.07
C LEU A 62 -4.90 5.49 -9.56
N THR A 63 -6.00 5.79 -8.88
CA THR A 63 -6.02 5.88 -7.42
C THR A 63 -6.98 4.84 -6.86
N ALA A 64 -6.60 4.20 -5.76
CA ALA A 64 -7.35 3.12 -5.15
C ALA A 64 -7.64 3.41 -3.67
N ASP A 65 -8.91 3.35 -3.32
CA ASP A 65 -9.41 3.61 -1.97
C ASP A 65 -10.50 2.61 -1.59
N LEU A 66 -10.72 2.47 -0.28
CA LEU A 66 -11.83 1.68 0.24
C LEU A 66 -13.19 2.33 -0.09
N ALA A 67 -13.22 3.67 -0.13
CA ALA A 67 -14.44 4.44 -0.32
C ALA A 67 -14.14 5.84 -0.85
N THR A 68 -15.16 6.46 -1.45
CA THR A 68 -15.16 7.81 -2.04
C THR A 68 -14.30 7.95 -3.29
N GLU A 69 -14.58 9.00 -4.08
CA GLU A 69 -13.84 9.32 -5.31
C GLU A 69 -13.01 10.61 -5.16
N ASN A 70 -12.80 11.04 -3.90
CA ASN A 70 -12.21 12.34 -3.59
C ASN A 70 -10.81 12.49 -4.18
N ASP A 71 -10.01 11.42 -4.13
CA ASP A 71 -8.65 11.44 -4.64
C ASP A 71 -8.64 11.50 -6.17
N ALA A 72 -9.53 10.78 -6.85
CA ALA A 72 -9.64 10.88 -8.31
C ALA A 72 -10.09 12.28 -8.76
N VAL A 73 -11.10 12.86 -8.10
CA VAL A 73 -11.56 14.24 -8.37
C VAL A 73 -10.44 15.25 -8.19
N ARG A 74 -9.61 15.06 -7.16
CA ARG A 74 -8.46 15.93 -6.90
C ARG A 74 -7.38 15.77 -7.97
N LEU A 75 -6.99 14.54 -8.29
CA LEU A 75 -5.96 14.26 -9.30
C LEU A 75 -6.36 14.75 -10.69
N ALA A 76 -7.66 14.70 -11.04
CA ALA A 76 -8.17 15.17 -12.33
C ALA A 76 -7.90 16.67 -12.59
N ARG A 77 -7.65 17.47 -11.55
CA ARG A 77 -7.26 18.89 -11.67
C ARG A 77 -5.93 19.10 -12.40
N SER A 78 -5.07 18.08 -12.42
CA SER A 78 -3.82 18.09 -13.21
C SER A 78 -4.07 18.05 -14.73
N GLY A 79 -5.29 17.71 -15.17
CA GLY A 79 -5.64 17.50 -16.57
C GLY A 79 -5.17 16.16 -17.15
N ALA A 80 -4.46 15.34 -16.37
CA ALA A 80 -4.11 13.97 -16.77
C ALA A 80 -5.35 13.04 -16.72
N PRO A 81 -5.38 11.96 -17.52
CA PRO A 81 -6.35 10.88 -17.36
C PRO A 81 -6.23 10.26 -15.96
N VAL A 82 -7.34 10.19 -15.22
CA VAL A 82 -7.41 9.64 -13.87
C VAL A 82 -8.52 8.60 -13.78
N LYS A 83 -8.24 7.47 -13.10
CA LYS A 83 -9.22 6.44 -12.78
C LYS A 83 -9.29 6.19 -11.28
N GLN A 84 -10.50 6.23 -10.72
CA GLN A 84 -10.76 5.72 -9.38
C GLN A 84 -10.94 4.20 -9.44
N VAL A 85 -10.41 3.53 -8.42
CA VAL A 85 -10.75 2.16 -8.06
C VAL A 85 -11.29 2.16 -6.64
N LEU A 86 -12.48 1.62 -6.46
CA LEU A 86 -13.00 1.29 -5.14
C LEU A 86 -12.67 -0.19 -4.90
N THR A 87 -11.94 -0.48 -3.83
CA THR A 87 -11.37 -1.81 -3.60
C THR A 87 -12.36 -2.82 -2.98
N ASP A 88 -13.63 -2.44 -2.84
CA ASP A 88 -14.70 -3.25 -2.24
C ASP A 88 -14.32 -3.87 -0.88
N GLY A 89 -13.59 -3.08 -0.07
CA GLY A 89 -13.14 -3.46 1.27
C GLY A 89 -11.75 -4.09 1.33
N LEU A 90 -11.07 -4.33 0.20
CA LEU A 90 -9.69 -4.80 0.20
C LEU A 90 -8.73 -3.67 0.60
N CYS A 91 -7.76 -4.00 1.45
CA CYS A 91 -6.77 -3.05 1.96
C CYS A 91 -5.57 -2.80 1.00
N HIS A 92 -5.64 -3.33 -0.23
CA HIS A 92 -4.58 -3.28 -1.24
C HIS A 92 -5.16 -3.53 -2.65
N LEU A 93 -4.36 -3.22 -3.66
CA LEU A 93 -4.55 -3.68 -5.03
C LEU A 93 -3.81 -5.00 -5.29
N GLU A 94 -4.30 -5.77 -6.24
CA GLU A 94 -3.67 -6.96 -6.82
C GLU A 94 -3.46 -6.72 -8.32
N ALA A 95 -2.45 -7.37 -8.92
CA ALA A 95 -2.09 -7.16 -10.32
C ALA A 95 -3.26 -7.45 -11.28
N HIS A 96 -4.03 -8.51 -11.00
CA HIS A 96 -5.19 -8.86 -11.84
C HIS A 96 -6.31 -7.80 -11.78
N MET A 97 -6.49 -7.14 -10.63
CA MET A 97 -7.45 -6.04 -10.50
C MET A 97 -6.98 -4.84 -11.30
N LEU A 98 -5.70 -4.49 -11.16
CA LEU A 98 -5.09 -3.40 -11.92
C LEU A 98 -5.25 -3.64 -13.43
N GLY A 99 -4.87 -4.82 -13.95
CA GLY A 99 -5.00 -5.14 -15.37
C GLY A 99 -6.42 -4.93 -15.91
N ARG A 100 -7.45 -5.40 -15.19
CA ARG A 100 -8.86 -5.18 -15.58
C ARG A 100 -9.27 -3.71 -15.61
N HIS A 101 -8.70 -2.88 -14.74
CA HIS A 101 -8.98 -1.44 -14.76
C HIS A 101 -8.22 -0.71 -15.86
N LEU A 102 -7.09 -1.23 -16.33
CA LEU A 102 -6.33 -0.63 -17.42
C LEU A 102 -6.89 -1.00 -18.80
N ASP A 103 -7.46 -2.19 -18.92
CA ASP A 103 -8.09 -2.66 -20.15
C ASP A 103 -9.17 -1.70 -20.66
N GLY A 104 -9.07 -1.32 -21.93
CA GLY A 104 -9.94 -0.36 -22.61
C GLY A 104 -9.93 1.08 -22.06
N TRP A 105 -9.09 1.40 -21.07
CA TRP A 105 -9.05 2.73 -20.45
C TRP A 105 -7.72 3.46 -20.61
N LEU A 106 -6.59 2.76 -20.46
CA LEU A 106 -5.27 3.39 -20.43
C LEU A 106 -4.87 3.90 -21.84
N PRO A 107 -4.64 5.21 -22.04
CA PRO A 107 -4.25 5.75 -23.34
C PRO A 107 -3.00 5.06 -23.91
N GLU A 108 -2.98 4.82 -25.22
CA GLU A 108 -1.93 4.06 -25.90
C GLU A 108 -0.54 4.70 -25.77
N ASP A 109 -0.47 6.02 -25.75
CA ASP A 109 0.77 6.80 -25.68
C ASP A 109 1.29 7.02 -24.24
N THR A 110 0.62 6.46 -23.22
CA THR A 110 1.00 6.66 -21.82
C THR A 110 2.42 6.15 -21.56
N ARG A 111 3.33 7.07 -21.22
CA ARG A 111 4.72 6.74 -20.86
C ARG A 111 4.86 6.37 -19.39
N LEU A 112 4.14 7.06 -18.50
CA LEU A 112 4.13 6.78 -17.07
C LEU A 112 2.70 6.58 -16.57
N LEU A 113 2.47 5.46 -15.90
CA LEU A 113 1.26 5.21 -15.13
C LEU A 113 1.59 5.30 -13.64
N PHE A 114 1.03 6.30 -12.96
CA PHE A 114 1.10 6.38 -11.50
C PHE A 114 -0.07 5.61 -10.88
N VAL A 115 0.23 4.70 -9.96
CA VAL A 115 -0.74 3.97 -9.17
C VAL A 115 -0.63 4.46 -7.73
N GLU A 116 -1.59 5.29 -7.31
CA GLU A 116 -1.79 5.63 -5.91
C GLU A 116 -2.51 4.47 -5.22
N ASN A 117 -1.74 3.64 -4.51
CA ASN A 117 -2.28 2.48 -3.81
C ASN A 117 -3.04 2.92 -2.54
N VAL A 118 -3.82 2.00 -1.98
CA VAL A 118 -4.54 2.22 -0.73
C VAL A 118 -3.56 2.69 0.36
N GLY A 119 -3.98 3.65 1.19
CA GLY A 119 -3.22 4.10 2.36
C GLY A 119 -3.02 2.96 3.38
N ASN A 120 -2.03 2.11 3.15
CA ASN A 120 -1.63 1.01 4.01
C ASN A 120 -0.19 0.60 3.71
N LEU A 121 0.62 0.34 4.75
CA LEU A 121 1.99 -0.15 4.62
C LEU A 121 2.18 -1.63 4.93
N VAL A 122 1.10 -2.33 5.26
CA VAL A 122 1.13 -3.75 5.59
C VAL A 122 0.67 -4.57 4.38
N CYS A 123 -0.61 -4.46 4.00
CA CYS A 123 -1.16 -5.29 2.92
C CYS A 123 -0.44 -5.07 1.58
N PRO A 124 -0.29 -3.82 1.08
CA PRO A 124 0.25 -3.58 -0.26
C PRO A 124 1.70 -4.02 -0.43
N ALA A 125 2.48 -4.11 0.66
CA ALA A 125 3.88 -4.51 0.60
C ALA A 125 4.06 -5.94 0.04
N SER A 126 3.09 -6.82 0.27
CA SER A 126 3.17 -8.24 -0.13
C SER A 126 2.72 -8.51 -1.57
N TYR A 127 2.16 -7.53 -2.27
CA TYR A 127 1.58 -7.73 -3.60
C TYR A 127 2.37 -6.95 -4.63
N ASP A 128 2.97 -7.65 -5.59
CA ASP A 128 3.54 -7.05 -6.81
C ASP A 128 2.37 -6.66 -7.74
N LEU A 129 2.39 -5.44 -8.27
CA LEU A 129 1.42 -4.95 -9.26
C LEU A 129 1.99 -5.01 -10.68
N GLY A 130 3.17 -5.61 -10.87
CA GLY A 130 3.93 -5.52 -12.10
C GLY A 130 4.69 -4.20 -12.23
N GLU A 131 4.84 -3.44 -11.14
CA GLU A 131 5.42 -2.10 -11.21
C GLU A 131 6.88 -2.08 -11.66
N SER A 132 7.26 -0.99 -12.32
CA SER A 132 8.65 -0.68 -12.66
C SER A 132 9.36 0.04 -11.50
N LEU A 133 8.60 0.83 -10.74
CA LEU A 133 9.10 1.61 -9.60
C LEU A 133 8.10 1.54 -8.43
N ARG A 134 8.51 0.93 -7.32
CA ARG A 134 7.83 0.93 -6.02
C ARG A 134 8.40 2.02 -5.14
N VAL A 135 7.54 2.97 -4.79
CA VAL A 135 7.89 4.13 -3.97
C VAL A 135 7.15 4.04 -2.64
N VAL A 136 7.87 4.24 -1.55
CA VAL A 136 7.26 4.36 -0.21
C VAL A 136 7.34 5.82 0.25
N LEU A 137 6.18 6.38 0.58
CA LEU A 137 6.07 7.71 1.17
C LEU A 137 5.92 7.59 2.69
N ALA A 138 6.63 8.46 3.41
CA ALA A 138 6.48 8.66 4.84
C ALA A 138 6.43 10.17 5.11
N SER A 139 5.39 10.64 5.80
CA SER A 139 5.36 12.03 6.22
C SER A 139 6.09 12.23 7.54
N VAL A 140 6.66 13.42 7.72
CA VAL A 140 7.37 13.80 8.96
C VAL A 140 6.51 13.67 10.23
N THR A 141 5.18 13.61 10.09
CA THR A 141 4.23 13.47 11.20
C THR A 141 4.06 12.04 11.71
N GLU A 142 4.75 11.06 11.11
CA GLU A 142 4.53 9.63 11.39
C GLU A 142 5.63 9.00 12.26
N GLY A 143 6.67 9.77 12.60
CA GLY A 143 7.79 9.35 13.42
C GLY A 143 8.89 8.59 12.64
N GLU A 144 10.09 8.60 13.22
CA GLU A 144 11.33 8.13 12.62
C GLU A 144 11.45 6.61 12.63
N ASP A 145 10.74 5.94 13.54
CA ASP A 145 10.80 4.48 13.75
C ASP A 145 9.95 3.69 12.74
N LYS A 146 9.22 4.39 11.88
CA LYS A 146 8.33 3.83 10.87
C LYS A 146 9.00 2.79 9.96
N PRO A 147 10.25 2.97 9.46
CA PRO A 147 10.91 1.94 8.65
C PRO A 147 11.06 0.61 9.39
N LEU A 148 11.36 0.65 10.69
CA LEU A 148 11.53 -0.54 11.52
C LEU A 148 10.18 -1.22 11.84
N LYS A 149 9.10 -0.43 11.94
CA LYS A 149 7.73 -0.95 12.16
C LYS A 149 7.12 -1.60 10.91
N TYR A 150 7.51 -1.15 9.72
CA TYR A 150 6.97 -1.64 8.45
C TYR A 150 8.08 -2.14 7.51
N PRO A 151 8.91 -3.11 7.95
CA PRO A 151 10.14 -3.47 7.26
C PRO A 151 9.87 -3.99 5.84
N SER A 152 8.78 -4.72 5.60
CA SER A 152 8.44 -5.21 4.26
C SER A 152 8.17 -4.09 3.26
N ALA A 153 7.49 -3.01 3.66
CA ALA A 153 7.24 -1.89 2.75
C ALA A 153 8.54 -1.18 2.39
N PHE A 154 9.31 -0.79 3.40
CA PHE A 154 10.56 -0.05 3.20
C PHE A 154 11.66 -0.90 2.56
N GLY A 155 11.74 -2.19 2.92
CA GLY A 155 12.70 -3.17 2.41
C GLY A 155 12.47 -3.63 0.97
N LEU A 156 11.28 -3.35 0.42
CA LEU A 156 10.92 -3.60 -0.98
C LEU A 156 10.92 -2.32 -1.84
N ALA A 157 10.99 -1.14 -1.23
CA ALA A 157 10.99 0.13 -1.96
C ALA A 157 12.25 0.26 -2.83
N GLN A 158 12.13 0.84 -4.03
CA GLN A 158 13.29 1.34 -4.79
C GLN A 158 13.52 2.84 -4.62
N LEU A 159 12.56 3.56 -4.01
CA LEU A 159 12.68 4.97 -3.65
C LEU A 159 11.86 5.23 -2.38
N VAL A 160 12.42 5.98 -1.44
CA VAL A 160 11.71 6.48 -0.26
C VAL A 160 11.56 7.99 -0.36
N VAL A 161 10.35 8.48 -0.07
CA VAL A 161 10.02 9.90 -0.15
C VAL A 161 9.54 10.38 1.22
N ILE A 162 10.26 11.34 1.80
CA ILE A 162 9.87 12.06 3.01
C ILE A 162 8.96 13.22 2.58
N THR A 163 7.71 13.22 3.03
CA THR A 163 6.71 14.24 2.67
C THR A 163 6.42 15.20 3.81
N LYS A 164 5.83 16.36 3.47
CA LYS A 164 5.44 17.42 4.42
C LYS A 164 6.64 18.02 5.17
N THR A 165 7.80 18.11 4.51
CA THR A 165 9.04 18.63 5.13
C THR A 165 8.91 20.07 5.65
N ASP A 166 7.95 20.81 5.11
CA ASP A 166 7.58 22.16 5.54
C ASP A 166 7.03 22.26 6.99
N ILE A 167 6.71 21.14 7.64
CA ILE A 167 6.31 21.10 9.05
C ILE A 167 7.25 20.24 9.91
N ALA A 168 8.41 19.85 9.40
CA ALA A 168 9.34 18.96 10.10
C ALA A 168 9.78 19.51 11.46
N GLU A 169 10.10 20.81 11.53
CA GLU A 169 10.48 21.49 12.78
C GLU A 169 9.34 21.47 13.80
N ALA A 170 8.11 21.73 13.36
CA ALA A 170 6.94 21.82 14.24
C ALA A 170 6.57 20.47 14.87
N VAL A 171 6.97 19.36 14.26
CA VAL A 171 6.75 18.01 14.78
C VAL A 171 8.03 17.34 15.28
N GLU A 172 9.12 18.13 15.40
CA GLU A 172 10.41 17.69 15.93
C GLU A 172 10.98 16.47 15.20
N PHE A 173 10.79 16.39 13.88
CA PHE A 173 11.19 15.23 13.09
C PHE A 173 12.72 15.11 12.99
N ASP A 174 13.27 14.02 13.52
CA ASP A 174 14.70 13.70 13.41
C ASP A 174 14.96 12.91 12.12
N GLU A 175 15.25 13.65 11.07
CA GLU A 175 15.51 13.04 9.78
C GLU A 175 16.76 12.14 9.76
N ALA A 176 17.78 12.46 10.56
CA ALA A 176 18.98 11.63 10.61
C ALA A 176 18.64 10.25 11.17
N ALA A 177 17.84 10.19 12.24
CA ALA A 177 17.32 8.95 12.79
C ALA A 177 16.43 8.20 11.80
N PHE A 178 15.52 8.87 11.08
CA PHE A 178 14.71 8.23 10.05
C PHE A 178 15.56 7.60 8.95
N ARG A 179 16.54 8.34 8.41
CA ARG A 179 17.46 7.83 7.37
C ARG A 179 18.28 6.65 7.86
N ALA A 180 18.76 6.69 9.11
CA ALA A 180 19.45 5.55 9.71
C ALA A 180 18.54 4.32 9.82
N ASN A 181 17.26 4.51 10.14
CA ASN A 181 16.28 3.42 10.20
C ASN A 181 15.96 2.85 8.80
N VAL A 182 15.86 3.70 7.77
CA VAL A 182 15.73 3.26 6.38
C VAL A 182 16.94 2.44 5.96
N GLU A 183 18.15 2.95 6.21
CA GLU A 183 19.41 2.27 5.84
C GLU A 183 19.53 0.88 6.50
N ARG A 184 19.06 0.73 7.75
CA ARG A 184 19.03 -0.57 8.44
C ARG A 184 18.11 -1.59 7.77
N VAL A 185 17.02 -1.14 7.15
CA VAL A 185 15.98 -2.00 6.55
C VAL A 185 16.25 -2.24 5.08
N ASN A 186 16.72 -1.22 4.37
CA ASN A 186 16.97 -1.25 2.94
C ASN A 186 18.26 -0.46 2.59
N PRO A 187 19.44 -1.04 2.87
CA PRO A 187 20.72 -0.38 2.64
C PRO A 187 20.86 0.18 1.21
N GLY A 188 21.27 1.44 1.11
CA GLY A 188 21.55 2.10 -0.17
C GLY A 188 20.33 2.58 -0.96
N VAL A 189 19.10 2.41 -0.45
CA VAL A 189 17.92 2.99 -1.10
C VAL A 189 17.97 4.51 -1.04
N GLU A 190 17.63 5.18 -2.14
CA GLU A 190 17.59 6.64 -2.18
C GLU A 190 16.41 7.18 -1.34
N VAL A 191 16.68 8.24 -0.57
CA VAL A 191 15.69 8.94 0.26
C VAL A 191 15.65 10.42 -0.13
N ILE A 192 14.55 10.83 -0.76
CA ILE A 192 14.31 12.22 -1.19
C ILE A 192 13.32 12.93 -0.27
N ARG A 193 13.35 14.26 -0.28
CA ARG A 193 12.49 15.15 0.51
C ARG A 193 11.52 15.89 -0.40
N THR A 194 10.30 16.11 0.06
CA THR A 194 9.34 16.95 -0.65
C THR A 194 8.29 17.60 0.25
N SER A 195 7.79 18.75 -0.19
CA SER A 195 6.58 19.36 0.31
C SER A 195 5.71 19.86 -0.84
N SER A 196 4.50 19.30 -0.94
CA SER A 196 3.48 19.79 -1.87
C SER A 196 3.00 21.21 -1.55
N ARG A 197 3.22 21.69 -0.30
CA ARG A 197 2.80 23.02 0.15
C ARG A 197 3.84 24.08 -0.20
N SER A 198 5.12 23.85 0.10
CA SER A 198 6.20 24.80 -0.19
C SER A 198 6.78 24.63 -1.60
N ALA A 199 6.37 23.58 -2.32
CA ALA A 199 6.91 23.14 -3.60
C ALA A 199 8.37 22.65 -3.56
N GLU A 200 8.96 22.51 -2.37
CA GLU A 200 10.27 21.91 -2.19
C GLU A 200 10.29 20.47 -2.73
N GLY A 201 11.29 20.12 -3.53
CA GLY A 201 11.51 18.76 -4.02
C GLY A 201 10.47 18.24 -5.02
N LEU A 202 9.52 19.08 -5.49
CA LEU A 202 8.60 18.69 -6.55
C LEU A 202 9.35 18.39 -7.86
N GLY A 203 8.87 17.41 -8.61
CA GLY A 203 9.48 16.92 -9.83
C GLY A 203 10.59 15.89 -9.60
N LEU A 204 11.03 15.67 -8.36
CA LEU A 204 12.00 14.62 -8.06
C LEU A 204 11.40 13.24 -8.31
N LEU A 205 10.16 13.00 -7.87
CA LEU A 205 9.47 11.73 -8.14
C LEU A 205 9.30 11.50 -9.64
N LEU A 206 8.80 12.50 -10.38
CA LEU A 206 8.69 12.42 -11.84
C LEU A 206 10.04 12.12 -12.52
N SER A 207 11.12 12.76 -12.06
CA SER A 207 12.46 12.53 -12.62
C SER A 207 12.94 11.10 -12.40
N HIS A 208 12.66 10.50 -11.23
CA HIS A 208 12.98 9.09 -10.97
C HIS A 208 12.13 8.14 -11.82
N ALA A 209 10.83 8.45 -11.97
CA ALA A 209 9.93 7.68 -12.82
C ALA A 209 10.40 7.68 -14.28
N LEU A 210 10.80 8.84 -14.82
CA LEU A 210 11.32 8.96 -16.18
C LEU A 210 12.62 8.18 -16.39
N ARG A 211 13.60 8.28 -15.48
CA ARG A 211 14.82 7.48 -15.56
C ARG A 211 14.51 5.99 -15.52
N THR A 212 13.51 5.57 -14.75
CA THR A 212 13.07 4.18 -14.69
C THR A 212 12.45 3.72 -16.01
N ALA A 213 11.62 4.56 -16.64
CA ALA A 213 11.08 4.31 -17.97
C ALA A 213 12.17 4.22 -19.05
N GLU A 214 13.33 4.85 -18.83
CA GLU A 214 14.51 4.78 -19.69
C GLU A 214 15.42 3.58 -19.38
N GLY A 215 15.00 2.68 -18.47
CA GLY A 215 15.71 1.45 -18.14
C GLY A 215 16.67 1.57 -16.96
N THR A 216 16.76 2.73 -16.31
CA THR A 216 17.53 2.87 -15.07
C THR A 216 16.86 2.09 -13.94
N ARG A 217 17.60 1.25 -13.23
CA ARG A 217 17.12 0.64 -11.98
C ARG A 217 17.64 1.47 -10.80
N PRO A 218 16.77 2.22 -10.09
CA PRO A 218 17.24 3.10 -9.01
C PRO A 218 17.88 2.33 -7.86
N HIS A 219 17.35 1.14 -7.56
CA HIS A 219 17.77 0.33 -6.43
C HIS A 219 17.36 -1.13 -6.63
N THR A 220 18.10 -2.07 -6.02
CA THR A 220 17.70 -3.48 -5.92
C THR A 220 17.36 -3.78 -4.47
N PRO A 221 16.07 -3.92 -4.11
CA PRO A 221 15.66 -4.08 -2.72
C PRO A 221 16.14 -5.40 -2.12
N VAL A 222 16.63 -5.38 -0.88
CA VAL A 222 17.18 -6.59 -0.22
C VAL A 222 16.12 -7.67 -0.05
N MET A 223 14.85 -7.29 0.14
CA MET A 223 13.74 -8.22 0.33
C MET A 223 13.11 -8.71 -0.98
N SER A 224 13.61 -8.26 -2.14
CA SER A 224 13.09 -8.68 -3.46
C SER A 224 13.44 -10.13 -3.81
N HIS A 225 14.38 -10.75 -3.10
CA HIS A 225 14.73 -12.15 -3.27
C HIS A 225 13.74 -13.07 -2.53
N HIS A 226 12.65 -13.45 -3.21
CA HIS A 226 11.93 -14.68 -2.86
C HIS A 226 12.55 -15.86 -3.64
N PRO A 227 13.15 -16.85 -2.96
CA PRO A 227 13.67 -18.05 -3.62
C PRO A 227 12.49 -18.97 -3.96
N HIS A 228 11.74 -18.64 -5.00
CA HIS A 228 10.72 -19.52 -5.59
C HIS A 228 11.00 -19.79 -7.06
N ALA A 229 12.26 -20.13 -7.38
CA ALA A 229 12.55 -20.89 -8.58
C ALA A 229 12.32 -22.38 -8.26
N HIS A 230 11.11 -22.87 -8.50
CA HIS A 230 10.93 -24.30 -8.72
C HIS A 230 11.70 -24.67 -9.98
N VAL A 231 12.86 -25.31 -9.81
CA VAL A 231 13.54 -26.03 -10.89
C VAL A 231 12.59 -27.13 -11.35
N PRO A 232 12.13 -27.17 -12.61
CA PRO A 232 11.41 -28.32 -13.12
C PRO A 232 12.43 -29.47 -13.23
N GLY A 233 12.40 -30.37 -12.25
CA GLY A 233 13.13 -31.63 -12.29
C GLY A 233 12.51 -32.56 -13.33
N HIS A 234 12.72 -32.28 -14.62
CA HIS A 234 12.54 -33.26 -15.67
C HIS A 234 13.89 -33.95 -15.93
N ALA A 235 14.04 -35.14 -15.37
CA ALA A 235 14.93 -36.15 -15.93
C ALA A 235 14.12 -37.44 -16.09
N SER A 236 13.48 -37.56 -17.24
CA SER A 236 12.96 -38.80 -17.77
C SER A 236 14.13 -39.73 -18.07
N GLY A 237 14.43 -40.67 -17.17
CA GLY A 237 15.35 -41.77 -17.44
C GLY A 237 14.62 -42.90 -18.20
N PRO A 238 15.22 -43.49 -19.25
CA PRO A 238 14.61 -44.62 -19.94
C PRO A 238 14.73 -45.88 -19.08
N GLY A 239 13.67 -46.69 -19.09
CA GLY A 239 13.53 -47.89 -18.29
C GLY A 239 14.48 -49.02 -18.69
N HIS A 240 14.85 -49.83 -17.70
CA HIS A 240 15.36 -51.18 -17.91
C HIS A 240 14.65 -52.17 -16.98
N ALA A 241 14.24 -53.27 -17.59
CA ALA A 241 13.41 -54.34 -17.06
C ALA A 241 14.21 -55.39 -16.26
N HIS A 242 13.43 -56.20 -15.53
CA HIS A 242 13.77 -57.21 -14.51
C HIS A 242 14.71 -58.37 -14.89
N GLY A 243 15.38 -58.95 -13.88
CA GLY A 243 15.77 -60.38 -13.79
C GLY A 243 16.72 -60.73 -12.63
N PRO A 244 16.68 -61.94 -12.01
CA PRO A 244 16.86 -62.14 -10.55
C PRO A 244 17.99 -63.09 -10.08
N GLY A 245 18.21 -63.18 -8.75
CA GLY A 245 19.00 -64.21 -8.03
C GLY A 245 20.12 -63.62 -7.15
N HIS A 246 20.49 -64.07 -5.94
CA HIS A 246 20.23 -65.27 -5.14
C HIS A 246 20.52 -64.99 -3.63
N ASP A 247 20.08 -65.94 -2.80
CA ASP A 247 20.13 -66.10 -1.35
C ASP A 247 21.49 -66.00 -0.59
N LEU A 248 21.33 -65.92 0.75
CA LEU A 248 22.14 -66.44 1.88
C LEU A 248 22.85 -65.40 2.79
N GLY A 249 22.35 -65.26 4.03
CA GLY A 249 23.14 -64.84 5.21
C GLY A 249 23.89 -66.04 5.84
N PRO A 250 24.25 -66.06 7.15
CA PRO A 250 24.34 -65.00 8.16
C PRO A 250 25.71 -65.02 8.93
N ALA A 251 25.98 -64.04 9.81
CA ALA A 251 26.75 -64.25 11.05
C ALA A 251 26.71 -63.05 12.00
N HIS A 252 26.35 -63.31 13.25
CA HIS A 252 26.40 -62.42 14.41
C HIS A 252 27.74 -62.56 15.15
N THR A 253 28.18 -61.53 15.88
CA THR A 253 28.77 -61.70 17.24
C THR A 253 28.73 -60.39 18.06
N HIS A 254 28.76 -60.57 19.38
CA HIS A 254 28.26 -59.72 20.45
C HIS A 254 29.18 -58.59 20.98
N VAL A 255 28.54 -57.62 21.65
CA VAL A 255 28.95 -56.59 22.66
C VAL A 255 29.43 -57.31 23.97
N PRO A 256 30.01 -56.74 25.08
CA PRO A 256 29.87 -55.36 25.61
C PRO A 256 31.01 -54.75 26.47
N GLY A 257 30.83 -53.49 26.90
CA GLY A 257 31.62 -52.86 27.97
C GLY A 257 30.99 -51.59 28.54
N HIS A 258 30.35 -51.71 29.71
CA HIS A 258 29.92 -50.62 30.62
C HIS A 258 30.80 -50.62 31.88
N THR A 259 30.55 -49.62 32.77
CA THR A 259 30.98 -49.40 34.18
C THR A 259 32.13 -48.40 34.36
N SER A 260 32.17 -47.44 35.28
CA SER A 260 31.30 -46.88 36.35
C SER A 260 31.94 -45.56 36.86
N GLY A 261 31.15 -44.62 37.44
CA GLY A 261 31.63 -43.40 38.17
C GLY A 261 32.24 -43.70 39.56
N PRO A 262 32.20 -42.84 40.61
CA PRO A 262 31.74 -41.44 40.77
C PRO A 262 32.67 -40.53 41.68
N GLY A 263 32.25 -39.29 42.02
CA GLY A 263 32.76 -38.51 43.18
C GLY A 263 32.64 -36.97 43.04
N HIS A 264 31.62 -36.33 43.65
CA HIS A 264 31.64 -35.53 44.91
C HIS A 264 32.47 -34.21 44.86
N ALA A 265 32.14 -33.07 45.48
CA ALA A 265 30.96 -32.48 46.13
C ALA A 265 31.33 -31.03 46.60
N HIS A 266 30.31 -30.25 46.99
CA HIS A 266 30.30 -29.09 47.93
C HIS A 266 30.23 -27.63 47.41
N GLY A 267 29.13 -26.95 47.82
CA GLY A 267 28.85 -25.49 47.75
C GLY A 267 29.55 -24.67 48.86
N PRO A 268 29.06 -23.49 49.36
CA PRO A 268 27.66 -23.11 49.65
C PRO A 268 27.24 -21.69 49.13
N SER A 269 25.95 -21.40 48.92
CA SER A 269 24.97 -20.76 49.83
C SER A 269 25.32 -19.34 50.32
N HIS A 270 24.42 -18.38 50.05
CA HIS A 270 24.09 -17.29 50.98
C HIS A 270 22.60 -16.93 50.88
N ALA A 271 21.96 -16.91 52.05
CA ALA A 271 20.56 -16.62 52.30
C ALA A 271 20.34 -15.16 52.71
N HIS A 272 19.09 -14.70 52.56
CA HIS A 272 18.53 -13.46 53.10
C HIS A 272 18.63 -13.34 54.63
N PRO A 273 18.37 -12.12 55.16
CA PRO A 273 17.10 -11.96 55.89
C PRO A 273 16.36 -10.63 55.59
N GLY A 274 15.02 -10.67 55.68
CA GLY A 274 14.14 -9.48 55.81
C GLY A 274 14.16 -8.92 57.26
N PRO A 275 13.26 -8.00 57.69
CA PRO A 275 11.79 -8.04 57.47
C PRO A 275 11.08 -6.68 57.15
N GLY A 276 9.77 -6.74 56.85
CA GLY A 276 8.85 -5.68 56.35
C GLY A 276 8.41 -4.61 57.39
N PRO A 277 7.12 -4.16 57.48
CA PRO A 277 5.89 -4.38 56.68
C PRO A 277 5.32 -3.05 56.07
N GLY A 278 4.41 -3.02 55.10
CA GLY A 278 2.95 -3.20 55.25
C GLY A 278 2.20 -1.85 55.21
N HIS A 279 1.40 -1.60 54.16
CA HIS A 279 0.06 -1.00 54.25
C HIS A 279 -0.58 -0.82 52.85
N ALA A 280 -1.63 -1.60 52.61
CA ALA A 280 -2.79 -1.16 51.85
C ALA A 280 -3.92 -0.92 52.86
N PRO A 281 -4.93 -0.11 52.51
CA PRO A 281 -6.29 -0.60 52.70
C PRO A 281 -7.21 -0.33 51.50
N ARG A 282 -8.13 -1.28 51.31
CA ARG A 282 -9.39 -1.11 50.58
C ARG A 282 -10.39 -0.33 51.45
N HIS A 283 -11.40 0.32 50.85
CA HIS A 283 -12.83 0.06 51.08
C HIS A 283 -13.75 1.13 50.43
N THR A 284 -14.55 0.66 49.47
CA THR A 284 -15.98 0.93 49.16
C THR A 284 -16.79 1.95 50.00
N HIS A 285 -17.58 2.82 49.34
CA HIS A 285 -19.07 2.95 49.39
C HIS A 285 -19.54 4.28 48.73
N GLY A 286 -20.56 4.23 47.85
CA GLY A 286 -21.50 5.36 47.61
C GLY A 286 -22.78 5.17 48.46
N PRO A 287 -23.91 5.89 48.26
CA PRO A 287 -24.18 7.08 47.43
C PRO A 287 -24.79 8.26 48.25
N GLY A 288 -25.06 9.41 47.63
CA GLY A 288 -25.84 10.49 48.28
C GLY A 288 -26.00 11.75 47.43
N HIS A 289 -27.19 11.94 46.86
CA HIS A 289 -27.70 13.17 46.25
C HIS A 289 -28.05 14.23 47.31
N VAL A 290 -27.84 15.54 47.04
CA VAL A 290 -28.81 16.64 47.26
C VAL A 290 -28.54 17.81 46.27
N HIS A 291 -29.63 18.33 45.70
CA HIS A 291 -29.91 19.54 44.88
C HIS A 291 -29.07 20.80 45.17
N GLY A 292 -28.84 21.81 44.30
CA GLY A 292 -29.41 22.39 43.06
C GLY A 292 -29.11 23.93 43.11
N PRO A 293 -29.56 24.85 42.21
CA PRO A 293 -30.11 24.75 40.85
C PRO A 293 -29.43 25.70 39.81
N GLY A 294 -29.85 25.65 38.54
CA GLY A 294 -29.83 26.84 37.67
C GLY A 294 -29.66 26.64 36.16
N ALA A 295 -30.79 26.74 35.43
CA ALA A 295 -30.96 27.02 33.98
C ALA A 295 -30.47 25.94 32.98
N GLY A 296 -31.27 25.33 32.11
CA GLY A 296 -32.61 25.64 31.61
C GLY A 296 -32.55 25.76 30.09
N TYR A 297 -33.01 24.75 29.34
CA TYR A 297 -33.63 24.90 28.02
C TYR A 297 -34.55 23.72 27.75
N VAL A 298 -35.74 24.05 27.28
CA VAL A 298 -36.96 23.24 27.21
C VAL A 298 -37.05 22.53 25.86
N HIS A 299 -37.55 21.30 25.86
CA HIS A 299 -38.05 20.58 24.69
C HIS A 299 -39.57 20.30 24.87
N ASP A 300 -40.22 20.03 23.72
CA ASP A 300 -41.50 19.31 23.51
C ASP A 300 -42.81 20.12 23.33
N PRO A 301 -43.93 19.54 22.79
CA PRO A 301 -44.12 18.29 22.01
C PRO A 301 -45.14 18.32 20.82
N VAL A 302 -45.06 17.27 19.97
CA VAL A 302 -46.10 16.32 19.44
C VAL A 302 -47.42 16.78 18.74
N GLY A 303 -47.74 16.08 17.63
CA GLY A 303 -49.11 15.73 17.18
C GLY A 303 -49.12 15.05 15.80
N SER A 304 -49.08 13.71 15.68
CA SER A 304 -50.22 12.76 15.57
C SER A 304 -50.81 12.56 14.15
N GLY A 305 -50.88 11.31 13.66
CA GLY A 305 -51.89 10.92 12.65
C GLY A 305 -51.52 9.84 11.61
N ALA A 306 -51.74 8.57 12.00
CA ALA A 306 -52.24 7.40 11.23
C ALA A 306 -52.05 7.24 9.69
N GLU A 307 -51.51 6.05 9.30
CA GLU A 307 -51.71 5.36 8.02
C GLU A 307 -53.12 4.66 7.94
N PRO A 308 -53.54 3.81 6.95
CA PRO A 308 -52.85 3.28 5.74
C PRO A 308 -53.73 3.02 4.46
N ARG A 309 -53.08 2.44 3.42
CA ARG A 309 -53.58 1.58 2.31
C ARG A 309 -54.33 2.20 1.10
N GLY A 310 -53.90 1.79 -0.11
CA GLY A 310 -54.73 1.81 -1.33
C GLY A 310 -53.93 1.72 -2.63
N THR A 311 -54.05 0.57 -3.31
CA THR A 311 -53.62 0.23 -4.68
C THR A 311 -54.38 1.02 -5.75
N GLU A 312 -53.75 1.39 -6.89
CA GLU A 312 -54.23 1.08 -8.26
C GLU A 312 -53.36 1.69 -9.37
N GLU A 313 -53.54 1.11 -10.55
CA GLU A 313 -52.84 1.25 -11.83
C GLU A 313 -53.09 2.59 -12.56
N GLY A 314 -52.27 2.87 -13.60
CA GLY A 314 -52.81 3.52 -14.81
C GLY A 314 -52.18 4.85 -15.28
N ARG A 315 -51.23 4.71 -16.22
CA ARG A 315 -51.26 5.31 -17.58
C ARG A 315 -51.19 6.86 -17.77
N VAL A 316 -50.08 7.25 -18.42
CA VAL A 316 -49.92 8.29 -19.47
C VAL A 316 -50.22 9.76 -19.12
N GLY A 317 -49.17 10.57 -19.15
CA GLY A 317 -49.23 12.02 -19.17
C GLY A 317 -47.99 12.60 -19.84
N ASP A 318 -48.15 12.94 -21.11
CA ASP A 318 -47.21 13.66 -21.97
C ASP A 318 -46.89 15.04 -21.36
N SER A 319 -45.63 15.49 -21.41
CA SER A 319 -45.28 16.88 -21.13
C SER A 319 -44.08 17.34 -21.97
N PRO A 320 -44.11 18.59 -22.46
CA PRO A 320 -43.46 18.97 -23.70
C PRO A 320 -42.02 19.44 -23.51
N ALA A 321 -41.21 19.15 -24.52
CA ALA A 321 -39.83 19.62 -24.66
C ALA A 321 -39.75 21.15 -24.66
N GLY A 322 -38.82 21.69 -23.86
CA GLY A 322 -38.47 23.12 -23.86
C GLY A 322 -37.78 23.57 -25.16
N PRO A 323 -37.71 24.90 -25.40
CA PRO A 323 -37.24 25.46 -26.66
C PRO A 323 -35.74 25.25 -26.90
N PRO A 324 -35.29 25.09 -28.16
CA PRO A 324 -33.88 24.91 -28.49
C PRO A 324 -33.08 26.22 -28.37
N PRO A 325 -31.75 26.14 -28.15
CA PRO A 325 -30.86 27.29 -28.01
C PRO A 325 -30.61 28.03 -29.35
N PRO A 326 -30.27 29.33 -29.30
CA PRO A 326 -30.05 30.15 -30.51
C PRO A 326 -28.73 29.83 -31.22
N ALA A 327 -28.75 29.97 -32.56
CA ALA A 327 -27.63 29.72 -33.47
C ALA A 327 -26.48 30.76 -33.33
N PRO A 328 -25.22 30.39 -33.62
CA PRO A 328 -24.08 31.29 -33.49
C PRO A 328 -23.99 32.31 -34.64
N ALA A 329 -23.61 33.55 -34.29
CA ALA A 329 -23.46 34.68 -35.19
C ALA A 329 -22.17 34.60 -36.04
N ASP A 330 -22.32 34.94 -37.33
CA ASP A 330 -21.24 35.03 -38.31
C ASP A 330 -20.15 36.05 -37.92
N ARG A 331 -18.90 35.61 -37.97
CA ARG A 331 -17.71 36.46 -37.80
C ARG A 331 -17.22 36.96 -39.16
N HIS A 332 -17.27 38.27 -39.39
CA HIS A 332 -16.53 38.92 -40.47
C HIS A 332 -15.01 38.95 -40.16
N PRO A 333 -14.12 38.75 -41.15
CA PRO A 333 -12.68 38.84 -40.96
C PRO A 333 -12.19 40.31 -40.96
N ALA A 334 -11.21 40.59 -40.09
CA ALA A 334 -10.52 41.87 -39.94
C ALA A 334 -9.48 42.11 -41.06
N PRO A 335 -9.14 43.38 -41.39
CA PRO A 335 -8.15 43.71 -42.43
C PRO A 335 -6.70 43.62 -41.93
N GLU A 336 -5.79 43.17 -42.80
CA GLU A 336 -4.34 43.07 -42.59
C GLU A 336 -3.65 44.46 -42.54
N PRO A 337 -2.55 44.61 -41.78
CA PRO A 337 -1.76 45.83 -41.76
C PRO A 337 -0.67 45.84 -42.85
N ARG A 338 -0.35 47.05 -43.33
CA ARG A 338 0.75 47.38 -44.25
C ARG A 338 2.11 47.43 -43.54
#